data_AF-A0A3M7I1K8-F1
#
_entry.id   AF-A0A3M7I1K8-F1
#
_cell.length_a   1.000
_cell.length_b   1.000
_cell.length_c   1.000
_cell.angle_alpha   90.00
_cell.angle_beta   90.00
_cell.angle_gamma   90.00
#
_symmetry.space_group_name_H-M   'P 1'
#
loop_
_entity.id
_entity.type
_entity.pdbx_description
1 polymer ?
#
loop_
_entity_poly.entity_id
_entity_poly.type
_entity_poly.pdbx_seq_one_letter_code
_entity_poly.pdbx_strand_id
1 'polypeptide(L)'
;YVAPSTSEAPSSTYVAPSSTAASTTSSADDSIVTSYQDKVLVHHNVHRSNHSDTGDLEWDDGLASTAQKIAESCTYAHNTEEDGGGYGQNIAAGITAENVSQVITDMFYNGEINLFADQYGKEQPDMTNFEGWGHFTQLVWKATTHVGCYTQTCDTLANVGSNVPPYFTVCNYKNAGNYANEYAANVGEPQGRSTIEAKWRVTEN
;
A
#
# COMPACT_ATOMS: atom_id res chain seq x y z
N TYR A 1 34.58 -27.66 -65.96
CA TYR A 1 33.45 -27.22 -66.80
C TYR A 1 32.26 -28.13 -66.58
N VAL A 2 31.36 -27.75 -65.67
CA VAL A 2 29.90 -27.49 -65.87
C VAL A 2 29.49 -26.64 -64.66
N ALA A 3 28.89 -25.49 -64.91
CA ALA A 3 28.55 -24.47 -63.90
C ALA A 3 27.28 -24.86 -63.11
N PRO A 4 27.12 -24.39 -61.85
CA PRO A 4 25.90 -24.58 -61.09
C PRO A 4 24.79 -23.64 -61.58
N SER A 5 23.59 -24.20 -61.71
CA SER A 5 22.36 -23.50 -62.12
C SER A 5 21.87 -22.57 -61.02
N THR A 6 21.69 -21.30 -61.37
CA THR A 6 21.06 -20.26 -60.54
C THR A 6 19.55 -20.41 -60.57
N SER A 7 18.94 -20.76 -59.43
CA SER A 7 17.50 -20.67 -59.24
C SER A 7 17.16 -19.27 -58.72
N GLU A 8 16.51 -18.49 -59.59
CA GLU A 8 15.98 -17.16 -59.31
C GLU A 8 14.80 -17.25 -58.33
N ALA A 9 14.80 -16.36 -57.32
CA ALA A 9 13.74 -16.30 -56.31
C ALA A 9 12.51 -15.57 -56.87
N PRO A 10 11.27 -16.04 -56.62
CA PRO A 10 10.09 -15.26 -56.97
C PRO A 10 9.95 -14.05 -56.04
N SER A 11 9.97 -12.86 -56.64
CA SER A 11 9.65 -11.60 -55.99
C SER A 11 8.14 -11.52 -55.78
N SER A 12 7.70 -11.65 -54.52
CA SER A 12 6.29 -11.50 -54.14
C SER A 12 6.13 -10.19 -53.38
N THR A 13 5.56 -9.19 -54.05
CA THR A 13 5.07 -7.95 -53.45
C THR A 13 3.81 -8.25 -52.62
N TYR A 14 4.01 -8.63 -51.36
CA TYR A 14 2.92 -8.70 -50.40
C TYR A 14 2.76 -7.32 -49.74
N VAL A 15 1.70 -6.61 -50.14
CA VAL A 15 1.31 -5.35 -49.52
C VAL A 15 0.65 -5.68 -48.19
N ALA A 16 1.30 -5.31 -47.09
CA ALA A 16 0.74 -5.45 -45.75
C ALA A 16 -0.54 -4.62 -45.62
N PRO A 17 -1.62 -5.14 -45.00
CA PRO A 17 -2.75 -4.30 -44.65
C PRO A 17 -2.30 -3.28 -43.59
N SER A 18 -2.41 -2.00 -43.94
CA SER A 18 -2.26 -0.88 -43.03
C SER A 18 -3.43 -0.91 -42.05
N SER A 19 -3.26 -1.63 -40.93
CA SER A 19 -4.11 -1.49 -39.77
C SER A 19 -3.64 -0.25 -39.04
N THR A 20 -4.38 0.84 -39.19
CA THR A 20 -4.35 1.96 -38.26
C THR A 20 -4.82 1.41 -36.92
N ALA A 21 -3.88 0.90 -36.12
CA ALA A 21 -4.09 0.73 -34.69
C ALA A 21 -4.31 2.13 -34.14
N ALA A 22 -5.58 2.49 -33.97
CA ALA A 22 -5.95 3.62 -33.15
C ALA A 22 -5.31 3.36 -31.78
N SER A 23 -4.32 4.19 -31.43
CA SER A 23 -3.85 4.29 -30.06
C SER A 23 -5.04 4.66 -29.20
N THR A 24 -5.72 3.67 -28.64
CA THR A 24 -6.53 3.85 -27.46
C THR A 24 -5.54 4.18 -26.37
N THR A 25 -5.25 5.48 -26.22
CA THR A 25 -4.85 6.04 -24.95
C THR A 25 -5.82 5.48 -23.93
N SER A 26 -5.37 4.51 -23.14
CA SER A 26 -6.04 4.11 -21.93
C SER A 26 -6.02 5.35 -21.04
N SER A 27 -7.10 6.12 -21.11
CA SER A 27 -7.44 7.07 -20.07
C SER A 27 -7.45 6.26 -18.79
N ALA A 28 -6.46 6.50 -17.93
CA ALA A 28 -6.42 5.91 -16.61
C ALA A 28 -7.76 6.18 -15.94
N ASP A 29 -8.43 5.08 -15.64
CA ASP A 29 -9.65 4.91 -14.89
C ASP A 29 -9.91 6.05 -13.88
N ASP A 30 -10.87 6.91 -14.22
CA ASP A 30 -11.43 7.99 -13.39
C ASP A 30 -12.57 7.42 -12.51
N SER A 31 -12.38 6.20 -11.99
CA SER A 31 -13.36 5.55 -11.13
C SER A 31 -13.31 6.16 -9.74
N ILE A 32 -14.44 6.71 -9.30
CA ILE A 32 -14.60 7.24 -7.94
C ILE A 32 -14.39 6.10 -6.94
N VAL A 33 -13.43 6.26 -6.03
CA VAL A 33 -13.13 5.30 -4.97
C VAL A 33 -14.16 5.48 -3.86
N THR A 34 -15.12 4.57 -3.77
CA THR A 34 -16.26 4.71 -2.83
C THR A 34 -16.23 3.71 -1.68
N SER A 35 -15.79 2.47 -1.91
CA SER A 35 -15.79 1.45 -0.86
C SER A 35 -14.63 1.62 0.12
N TYR A 36 -14.80 1.17 1.36
CA TYR A 36 -13.76 1.19 2.39
C TYR A 36 -12.51 0.42 1.93
N GLN A 37 -12.70 -0.78 1.37
CA GLN A 37 -11.63 -1.62 0.84
C GLN A 37 -10.86 -0.91 -0.29
N ASP A 38 -11.58 -0.28 -1.23
CA ASP A 38 -10.91 0.44 -2.32
C ASP A 38 -10.13 1.65 -1.80
N LYS A 39 -10.68 2.40 -0.82
CA LYS A 39 -9.95 3.48 -0.14
C LYS A 39 -8.67 2.94 0.51
N VAL A 40 -8.74 1.80 1.19
CA VAL A 40 -7.56 1.17 1.79
C VAL A 40 -6.52 0.83 0.71
N LEU A 41 -6.90 0.08 -0.31
CA LEU A 41 -5.97 -0.38 -1.35
C LEU A 41 -5.38 0.78 -2.16
N VAL A 42 -6.21 1.71 -2.62
CA VAL A 42 -5.76 2.85 -3.43
C VAL A 42 -4.75 3.69 -2.67
N HIS A 43 -5.01 3.99 -1.40
CA HIS A 43 -4.10 4.81 -0.61
C HIS A 43 -2.83 4.07 -0.18
N HIS A 44 -2.87 2.76 0.04
CA HIS A 44 -1.63 1.99 0.21
C HIS A 44 -0.82 1.98 -1.10
N ASN A 45 -1.46 1.65 -2.23
CA ASN A 45 -0.77 1.37 -3.48
C ASN A 45 -0.24 2.63 -4.16
N VAL A 46 -0.91 3.77 -4.03
CA VAL A 46 -0.37 5.05 -4.52
C VAL A 46 0.94 5.42 -3.81
N HIS A 47 1.02 5.21 -2.49
CA HIS A 47 2.24 5.45 -1.72
C HIS A 47 3.32 4.42 -2.02
N ARG A 48 2.97 3.14 -2.07
CA ARG A 48 3.91 2.07 -2.47
C ARG A 48 4.49 2.30 -3.86
N SER A 49 3.70 2.80 -4.81
CA SER A 49 4.17 3.15 -6.16
C SER A 49 5.18 4.30 -6.19
N ASN A 50 5.28 5.10 -5.12
CA ASN A 50 6.33 6.10 -4.97
C ASN A 50 7.65 5.47 -4.51
N HIS A 51 7.71 4.21 -4.09
CA HIS A 51 8.94 3.58 -3.60
C HIS A 51 9.50 2.57 -4.60
N SER A 52 10.83 2.51 -4.71
CA SER A 52 11.49 1.58 -5.64
C SER A 52 11.17 0.12 -5.32
N ASP A 53 10.92 -0.68 -6.37
CA ASP A 53 10.66 -2.13 -6.31
C ASP A 53 9.60 -2.56 -5.29
N THR A 54 8.60 -1.72 -5.02
CA THR A 54 7.53 -2.00 -4.04
C THR A 54 6.23 -2.28 -4.79
N GLY A 55 5.82 -3.55 -4.82
CA GLY A 55 4.62 -3.98 -5.54
C GLY A 55 3.31 -3.59 -4.84
N ASP A 56 2.21 -3.57 -5.56
CA ASP A 56 0.88 -3.27 -5.00
C ASP A 56 0.43 -4.34 -3.99
N LEU A 57 -0.32 -3.92 -2.98
CA LEU A 57 -1.02 -4.81 -2.06
C LEU A 57 -2.36 -5.25 -2.67
N GLU A 58 -2.73 -6.47 -2.32
CA GLU A 58 -4.07 -7.02 -2.53
C GLU A 58 -4.85 -7.06 -1.21
N TRP A 59 -6.18 -7.09 -1.30
CA TRP A 59 -7.01 -7.20 -0.11
C TRP A 59 -7.12 -8.66 0.35
N ASP A 60 -7.09 -8.87 1.67
CA ASP A 60 -7.30 -10.19 2.27
C ASP A 60 -8.44 -10.11 3.31
N ASP A 61 -9.55 -10.79 3.01
CA ASP A 61 -10.74 -10.83 3.87
C ASP A 61 -10.48 -11.50 5.23
N GLY A 62 -9.51 -12.42 5.28
CA GLY A 62 -9.09 -13.08 6.52
C GLY A 62 -8.42 -12.07 7.46
N LEU A 63 -7.44 -11.31 6.94
CA LEU A 63 -6.78 -10.24 7.69
C LEU A 63 -7.77 -9.17 8.16
N ALA A 64 -8.74 -8.81 7.33
CA ALA A 64 -9.78 -7.84 7.67
C ALA A 64 -10.72 -8.35 8.77
N SER A 65 -11.09 -9.64 8.72
CA SER A 65 -11.88 -10.29 9.77
C SER A 65 -11.12 -10.34 11.10
N THR A 66 -9.81 -10.60 11.07
CA THR A 66 -8.95 -10.54 12.26
C THR A 66 -8.82 -9.10 12.77
N ALA A 67 -8.65 -8.12 11.87
CA ALA A 67 -8.61 -6.70 12.23
C ALA A 67 -9.90 -6.24 12.92
N GLN A 68 -11.06 -6.72 12.44
CA GLN A 68 -12.35 -6.46 13.05
C GLN A 68 -12.41 -6.95 14.50
N LYS A 69 -12.07 -8.22 14.77
CA LYS A 69 -12.07 -8.78 16.13
C LYS A 69 -11.21 -7.96 17.09
N ILE A 70 -10.05 -7.51 16.62
CA ILE A 70 -9.13 -6.67 17.43
C ILE A 70 -9.75 -5.30 17.67
N ALA A 71 -10.28 -4.66 16.62
CA ALA A 71 -10.87 -3.32 16.71
C ALA A 71 -12.11 -3.28 17.61
N GLU A 72 -12.93 -4.34 17.58
CA GLU A 72 -14.11 -4.53 18.44
C GLU A 72 -13.78 -4.62 19.94
N SER A 73 -12.51 -4.86 20.31
CA SER A 73 -12.08 -4.81 21.71
C SER A 73 -12.14 -3.39 22.31
N CYS A 74 -12.20 -2.36 21.47
CA CYS A 74 -12.19 -0.96 21.88
C CYS A 74 -11.07 -0.61 22.87
N THR A 75 -9.92 -1.27 22.71
CA THR A 75 -8.70 -1.03 23.47
C THR A 75 -7.58 -0.70 22.50
N TYR A 76 -7.11 0.55 22.51
CA TYR A 76 -6.02 0.97 21.63
C TYR A 76 -4.70 0.32 22.05
N ALA A 77 -4.39 -0.81 21.44
CA ALA A 77 -3.18 -1.57 21.64
C ALA A 77 -2.94 -2.50 20.44
N HIS A 78 -1.68 -2.85 20.20
CA HIS A 78 -1.36 -3.90 19.24
C HIS A 78 -1.82 -5.26 19.75
N ASN A 79 -2.37 -6.08 18.84
CA ASN A 79 -2.63 -7.50 19.05
C ASN A 79 -2.30 -8.27 17.75
N THR A 80 -1.12 -8.87 17.72
CA THR A 80 -0.61 -9.65 16.57
C THR A 80 -0.66 -11.16 16.81
N GLU A 81 -1.40 -11.60 17.84
CA GLU A 81 -1.59 -13.01 18.19
C GLU A 81 -3.02 -13.51 17.88
N GLU A 82 -3.97 -12.59 17.68
CA GLU A 82 -5.35 -12.92 17.28
C GLU A 82 -5.36 -13.83 16.04
N ASP A 83 -6.27 -14.81 16.03
CA ASP A 83 -6.39 -15.81 14.94
C ASP A 83 -5.09 -16.55 14.57
N GLY A 84 -4.12 -16.63 15.50
CA GLY A 84 -2.86 -17.37 15.30
C GLY A 84 -1.69 -16.52 14.81
N GLY A 85 -1.88 -15.22 14.62
CA GLY A 85 -0.80 -14.26 14.37
C GLY A 85 -0.02 -14.44 13.07
N GLY A 86 1.23 -14.00 13.06
CA GLY A 86 2.14 -14.08 11.90
C GLY A 86 1.96 -12.98 10.85
N TYR A 87 1.06 -12.02 11.11
CA TYR A 87 0.86 -10.81 10.32
C TYR A 87 1.51 -9.59 10.99
N GLY A 88 1.87 -8.59 10.18
CA GLY A 88 2.25 -7.26 10.66
C GLY A 88 1.00 -6.43 10.97
N GLN A 89 1.15 -5.32 11.70
CA GLN A 89 -0.01 -4.51 12.09
C GLN A 89 0.32 -3.03 12.22
N ASN A 90 -0.55 -2.20 11.66
CA ASN A 90 -0.63 -0.77 11.96
C ASN A 90 -1.97 -0.49 12.65
N ILE A 91 -1.98 0.43 13.61
CA ILE A 91 -3.20 0.86 14.30
C ILE A 91 -3.29 2.38 14.37
N ALA A 92 -4.51 2.91 14.39
CA ALA A 92 -4.77 4.34 14.54
C ALA A 92 -6.05 4.58 15.32
N ALA A 93 -6.16 5.76 15.93
CA ALA A 93 -7.35 6.19 16.63
C ALA A 93 -7.84 7.56 16.14
N GLY A 94 -9.14 7.84 16.31
CA GLY A 94 -9.70 9.18 16.14
C GLY A 94 -10.31 9.49 14.77
N ILE A 95 -10.18 8.60 13.78
CA ILE A 95 -10.69 8.82 12.42
C ILE A 95 -11.77 7.78 12.09
N THR A 96 -12.90 8.24 11.53
CA THR A 96 -14.02 7.39 11.13
C THR A 96 -13.66 6.45 9.97
N ALA A 97 -14.41 5.35 9.83
CA ALA A 97 -14.26 4.42 8.70
C ALA A 97 -14.39 5.13 7.33
N GLU A 98 -15.29 6.11 7.22
CA GLU A 98 -15.50 6.89 5.99
C GLU A 98 -14.21 7.62 5.54
N ASN A 99 -13.38 8.03 6.50
CA ASN A 99 -12.16 8.80 6.29
C ASN A 99 -10.88 7.95 6.46
N VAL A 100 -10.95 6.63 6.26
CA VAL A 100 -9.78 5.74 6.39
C VAL A 100 -8.59 6.14 5.52
N SER A 101 -8.84 6.84 4.41
CA SER A 101 -7.77 7.43 3.58
C SER A 101 -6.87 8.40 4.35
N GLN A 102 -7.41 9.14 5.35
CA GLN A 102 -6.65 10.04 6.23
C GLN A 102 -5.72 9.26 7.16
N VAL A 103 -6.18 8.12 7.67
CA VAL A 103 -5.33 7.22 8.48
C VAL A 103 -4.12 6.76 7.67
N ILE A 104 -4.35 6.30 6.44
CA ILE A 104 -3.29 5.71 5.62
C ILE A 104 -2.36 6.79 5.06
N THR A 105 -2.94 7.87 4.52
CA THR A 105 -2.17 8.89 3.81
C THR A 105 -1.52 9.87 4.73
N ASP A 106 -2.29 10.44 5.66
CA ASP A 106 -1.81 11.56 6.46
C ASP A 106 -1.07 11.06 7.70
N MET A 107 -1.62 10.04 8.38
CA MET A 107 -1.01 9.51 9.60
C MET A 107 0.13 8.53 9.29
N PHE A 108 -0.15 7.39 8.63
CA PHE A 108 0.85 6.34 8.46
C PHE A 108 1.96 6.67 7.47
N TYR A 109 1.70 7.51 6.45
CA TYR A 109 2.68 7.81 5.40
C TYR A 109 3.23 9.24 5.47
N ASN A 110 2.43 10.26 5.17
CA ASN A 110 2.91 11.65 5.06
C ASN A 110 3.50 12.17 6.37
N GLY A 111 2.89 11.79 7.50
CA GLY A 111 3.36 12.15 8.84
C GLY A 111 4.68 11.48 9.24
N GLU A 112 5.08 10.40 8.58
CA GLU A 112 6.17 9.53 9.04
C GLU A 112 7.34 9.40 8.05
N ILE A 113 7.11 9.52 6.74
CA ILE A 113 8.13 9.28 5.70
C ILE A 113 9.42 10.09 5.93
N ASN A 114 9.30 11.35 6.35
CA ASN A 114 10.45 12.22 6.58
C ASN A 114 11.26 11.82 7.83
N LEU A 115 10.64 11.10 8.77
CA LEU A 115 11.32 10.59 9.97
C LEU A 115 12.24 9.40 9.65
N PHE A 116 12.10 8.80 8.47
CA PHE A 116 12.95 7.72 7.96
C PHE A 116 14.02 8.18 6.95
N ALA A 117 14.07 9.47 6.59
CA ALA A 117 14.88 9.98 5.46
C ALA A 117 16.37 9.59 5.52
N ASP A 118 16.98 9.64 6.70
CA ASP A 118 18.40 9.32 6.89
C ASP A 118 18.66 7.83 7.23
N GLN A 119 17.65 6.97 7.07
CA GLN A 119 17.69 5.54 7.44
C GLN A 119 17.71 4.57 6.26
N TYR A 120 17.40 5.03 5.03
CA TYR A 120 17.42 4.19 3.84
C TYR A 120 18.78 3.49 3.65
N GLY A 121 18.74 2.25 3.15
CA GLY A 121 19.92 1.42 2.90
C GLY A 121 20.58 0.82 4.15
N LYS A 122 20.11 1.13 5.37
CA LYS A 122 20.57 0.47 6.59
C LYS A 122 19.82 -0.84 6.81
N GLU A 123 20.53 -1.93 7.08
CA GLU A 123 19.91 -3.20 7.47
C GLU A 123 19.09 -3.01 8.75
N GLN A 124 19.63 -2.25 9.71
CA GLN A 124 18.98 -1.88 10.96
C GLN A 124 19.01 -0.35 11.14
N PRO A 125 17.86 0.32 11.00
CA PRO A 125 17.68 1.74 11.34
C PRO A 125 17.89 2.02 12.82
N ASP A 126 18.01 3.29 13.17
CA ASP A 126 17.92 3.72 14.58
C ASP A 126 16.50 3.49 15.12
N MET A 127 16.38 2.52 16.02
CA MET A 127 15.11 2.11 16.63
C MET A 127 14.62 3.06 17.74
N THR A 128 15.39 4.08 18.10
CA THR A 128 15.03 5.03 19.19
C THR A 128 13.69 5.74 18.92
N ASN A 129 13.36 5.98 17.65
CA ASN A 129 12.11 6.63 17.24
C ASN A 129 11.21 5.71 16.41
N PHE A 130 11.28 4.39 16.62
CA PHE A 130 10.49 3.42 15.84
C PHE A 130 8.98 3.74 15.84
N GLU A 131 8.42 4.16 16.98
CA GLU A 131 7.02 4.56 17.10
C GLU A 131 6.64 5.74 16.18
N GLY A 132 7.62 6.53 15.73
CA GLY A 132 7.40 7.65 14.81
C GLY A 132 7.55 7.32 13.32
N TRP A 133 8.01 6.13 12.93
CA TRP A 133 8.16 5.76 11.52
C TRP A 133 7.78 4.31 11.18
N GLY A 134 7.41 3.54 12.20
CA GLY A 134 7.08 2.12 12.09
C GLY A 134 5.88 1.85 11.20
N HIS A 135 4.88 2.74 11.19
CA HIS A 135 3.71 2.59 10.34
C HIS A 135 4.08 2.79 8.87
N PHE A 136 4.87 3.83 8.58
CA PHE A 136 5.39 4.10 7.23
C PHE A 136 6.16 2.90 6.69
N THR A 137 7.13 2.40 7.45
CA THR A 137 7.97 1.28 7.00
C THR A 137 7.18 -0.02 6.78
N GLN A 138 6.15 -0.30 7.57
CA GLN A 138 5.23 -1.41 7.29
C GLN A 138 4.41 -1.16 6.01
N LEU A 139 3.90 0.05 5.81
CA LEU A 139 3.08 0.41 4.64
C LEU A 139 3.84 0.19 3.33
N VAL A 140 5.12 0.55 3.29
CA VAL A 140 6.00 0.39 2.11
C VAL A 140 6.87 -0.86 2.12
N TRP A 141 6.63 -1.80 3.05
CA TRP A 141 7.43 -3.02 3.14
C TRP A 141 7.28 -3.88 1.88
N LYS A 142 8.37 -4.12 1.14
CA LYS A 142 8.33 -4.83 -0.16
C LYS A 142 7.77 -6.25 -0.07
N ALA A 143 8.18 -7.01 0.95
CA ALA A 143 7.73 -8.40 1.10
C ALA A 143 6.25 -8.52 1.53
N THR A 144 5.65 -7.44 2.04
CA THR A 144 4.22 -7.42 2.37
C THR A 144 3.41 -7.40 1.08
N THR A 145 2.46 -8.33 0.98
CA THR A 145 1.71 -8.58 -0.27
C THR A 145 0.21 -8.34 -0.12
N HIS A 146 -0.33 -8.44 1.09
CA HIS A 146 -1.76 -8.27 1.33
C HIS A 146 -2.01 -7.42 2.56
N VAL A 147 -3.15 -6.74 2.57
CA VAL A 147 -3.66 -5.98 3.71
C VAL A 147 -5.15 -6.26 3.93
N GLY A 148 -5.57 -6.27 5.19
CA GLY A 148 -6.97 -6.22 5.56
C GLY A 148 -7.14 -5.28 6.74
N CYS A 149 -8.07 -4.34 6.63
CA CYS A 149 -8.30 -3.31 7.66
C CYS A 149 -9.75 -3.33 8.17
N TYR A 150 -9.94 -2.81 9.37
CA TYR A 150 -11.26 -2.51 9.92
C TYR A 150 -11.19 -1.26 10.81
N THR A 151 -12.28 -0.49 10.84
CA THR A 151 -12.42 0.66 11.74
C THR A 151 -13.68 0.50 12.59
N GLN A 152 -13.50 0.32 13.89
CA GLN A 152 -14.59 0.21 14.87
C GLN A 152 -14.99 1.59 15.40
N THR A 153 -16.29 1.85 15.52
CA THR A 153 -16.83 2.94 16.35
C THR A 153 -17.11 2.41 17.75
N CYS A 154 -16.39 2.90 18.74
CA CYS A 154 -16.52 2.50 20.14
C CYS A 154 -17.37 3.50 20.93
N ASP A 155 -18.08 3.04 21.96
CA ASP A 155 -18.70 3.94 22.94
C ASP A 155 -17.62 4.70 23.72
N THR A 156 -16.57 3.98 24.11
CA THR A 156 -15.34 4.49 24.70
C THR A 156 -14.16 3.71 24.15
N LEU A 157 -13.07 4.40 23.80
CA LEU A 157 -11.81 3.76 23.42
C LEU A 157 -10.83 3.86 24.58
N ALA A 158 -10.34 2.72 25.08
CA ALA A 158 -9.31 2.69 26.11
C ALA A 158 -7.92 2.99 25.53
N ASN A 159 -6.98 3.40 26.39
CA ASN A 159 -5.58 3.69 26.06
C ASN A 159 -5.34 4.82 25.06
N VAL A 160 -6.29 5.75 24.94
CA VAL A 160 -6.12 6.98 24.14
C VAL A 160 -6.24 8.23 25.03
N GLY A 161 -5.77 9.36 24.51
CA GLY A 161 -5.95 10.65 25.18
C GLY A 161 -7.43 11.05 25.27
N SER A 162 -7.78 11.86 26.27
CA SER A 162 -9.16 12.24 26.58
C SER A 162 -9.94 12.94 25.45
N ASN A 163 -9.23 13.48 24.45
CA ASN A 163 -9.81 14.22 23.34
C ASN A 163 -9.78 13.43 22.01
N VAL A 164 -9.38 12.14 22.04
CA VAL A 164 -9.34 11.29 20.85
C VAL A 164 -10.74 10.73 20.62
N PRO A 165 -11.38 11.00 19.46
CA PRO A 165 -12.65 10.37 19.12
C PRO A 165 -12.54 8.84 19.16
N PRO A 166 -13.58 8.11 19.61
CA PRO A 166 -13.48 6.69 19.92
C PRO A 166 -13.60 5.81 18.67
N TYR A 167 -12.85 6.14 17.62
CA TYR A 167 -12.72 5.31 16.42
C TYR A 167 -11.39 4.58 16.49
N PHE A 168 -11.40 3.25 16.28
CA PHE A 168 -10.20 2.44 16.33
C PHE A 168 -10.01 1.71 15.00
N THR A 169 -8.96 2.09 14.27
CA THR A 169 -8.58 1.46 13.00
C THR A 169 -7.45 0.48 13.23
N VAL A 170 -7.61 -0.73 12.71
CA VAL A 170 -6.59 -1.78 12.68
C VAL A 170 -6.37 -2.21 11.24
N CYS A 171 -5.13 -2.27 10.79
CA CYS A 171 -4.73 -2.82 9.50
C CYS A 171 -3.71 -3.93 9.73
N ASN A 172 -4.04 -5.15 9.30
CA ASN A 172 -3.15 -6.32 9.37
C ASN A 172 -2.54 -6.60 8.00
N TYR A 173 -1.29 -7.07 8.00
CA TYR A 173 -0.45 -7.20 6.81
C TYR A 173 0.11 -8.62 6.68
N LYS A 174 -0.13 -9.28 5.54
CA LYS A 174 0.46 -10.59 5.24
C LYS A 174 1.92 -10.46 4.85
N ASN A 175 2.75 -11.36 5.38
CA ASN A 175 4.20 -11.23 5.45
C ASN A 175 4.55 -9.96 6.24
N ALA A 176 4.60 -10.12 7.57
CA ALA A 176 4.86 -9.02 8.48
C ALA A 176 6.09 -8.21 8.06
N GLY A 177 6.01 -6.89 8.20
CA GLY A 177 7.13 -6.00 7.97
C GLY A 177 7.96 -5.81 9.22
N ASN A 178 8.89 -4.85 9.13
CA ASN A 178 9.68 -4.36 10.28
C ASN A 178 10.50 -5.45 10.99
N TYR A 179 10.94 -6.46 10.25
CA TYR A 179 11.89 -7.44 10.77
C TYR A 179 13.27 -6.81 10.94
N ALA A 180 13.88 -7.09 12.09
CA ALA A 180 15.23 -6.63 12.40
C ALA A 180 16.23 -7.11 11.34
N ASN A 181 17.12 -6.21 10.91
CA ASN A 181 18.14 -6.41 9.89
C ASN A 181 17.63 -6.60 8.44
N GLU A 182 16.34 -6.37 8.19
CA GLU A 182 15.75 -6.55 6.84
C GLU A 182 15.32 -5.23 6.16
N TYR A 183 15.55 -4.07 6.78
CA TYR A 183 15.02 -2.78 6.32
C TYR A 183 15.62 -2.35 4.97
N ALA A 184 16.93 -2.47 4.78
CA ALA A 184 17.60 -2.13 3.51
C ALA A 184 17.01 -2.86 2.30
N ALA A 185 16.61 -4.12 2.50
CA ALA A 185 16.01 -4.92 1.44
C ALA A 185 14.56 -4.52 1.16
N ASN A 186 13.82 -4.12 2.20
CA ASN A 186 12.37 -3.99 2.15
C ASN A 186 11.83 -2.56 2.11
N VAL A 187 12.64 -1.54 2.38
CA VAL A 187 12.20 -0.13 2.37
C VAL A 187 13.01 0.61 1.30
N GLY A 188 12.43 0.69 0.10
CA GLY A 188 13.05 1.41 -1.03
C GLY A 188 12.98 2.92 -0.85
N GLU A 189 13.92 3.66 -1.44
CA GLU A 189 13.84 5.13 -1.47
C GLU A 189 12.63 5.62 -2.29
N PRO A 190 12.06 6.79 -1.94
CA PRO A 190 11.00 7.40 -2.71
C PRO A 190 11.53 7.91 -4.08
N GLN A 191 10.71 7.78 -5.11
CA GLN A 191 11.00 8.14 -6.50
C GLN A 191 10.69 9.62 -6.81
N GLY A 192 10.38 10.42 -5.78
CA GLY A 192 10.11 11.85 -5.91
C GLY A 192 8.77 12.19 -6.55
N ARG A 193 7.76 11.31 -6.47
CA ARG A 193 6.39 11.66 -6.88
C ARG A 193 5.82 12.72 -5.94
N SER A 194 4.91 13.53 -6.44
CA SER A 194 4.22 14.55 -5.64
C SER A 194 3.47 13.91 -4.47
N THR A 195 3.55 14.54 -3.30
CA THR A 195 2.72 14.21 -2.15
C THR A 195 1.24 14.25 -2.55
N ILE A 196 0.47 13.26 -2.11
CA ILE A 196 -0.97 13.26 -2.23
C ILE A 196 -1.61 13.48 -0.86
N GLU A 197 -2.82 14.02 -0.87
CA GLU A 197 -3.64 14.20 0.32
C GLU A 197 -4.68 13.08 0.42
N ALA A 198 -5.22 12.83 1.61
CA ALA A 198 -6.22 11.80 1.85
C ALA A 198 -7.52 11.91 1.01
N LYS A 199 -7.81 13.08 0.44
CA LYS A 199 -8.95 13.30 -0.47
C LYS A 199 -8.68 12.89 -1.91
N TRP A 200 -7.43 12.54 -2.23
CA TRP A 200 -7.05 12.12 -3.58
C TRP A 200 -7.92 10.93 -4.02
N ARG A 201 -8.63 11.10 -5.14
CA ARG A 201 -9.57 10.12 -5.75
C ARG A 201 -10.84 9.80 -4.94
N VAL A 202 -11.04 10.45 -3.79
CA VAL A 202 -12.32 10.44 -3.06
C VAL A 202 -13.08 11.68 -3.52
N THR A 203 -14.09 11.54 -4.38
CA THR A 203 -14.97 12.68 -4.69
C THR A 203 -15.79 12.99 -3.43
N GLU A 204 -15.42 14.05 -2.71
CA GLU A 204 -16.32 14.66 -1.74
C GLU A 204 -17.49 15.26 -2.52
N ASN A 205 -18.69 14.69 -2.35
CA ASN A 205 -19.93 15.39 -2.68
C ASN A 205 -20.30 16.35 -1.55
#